data_AF-A0A969JQ52-F1
#
_entry.id   AF-A0A969JQ52-F1
#
_cell.length_a   1.000
_cell.length_b   1.000
_cell.length_c   1.000
_cell.angle_alpha   90.00
_cell.angle_beta   90.00
_cell.angle_gamma   90.00
#
_symmetry.space_group_name_H-M   'P 1'
#
loop_
_entity.id
_entity.type
_entity.pdbx_description
1 polymer ?
#
loop_
_entity_poly.entity_id
_entity_poly.type
_entity_poly.pdbx_seq_one_letter_code
_entity_poly.pdbx_strand_id
1 'polypeptide(L)' 'MRILRTAGVGESQIDEKISDLEELTNPSVGLAAHSGQVDVRIVATAETKEQANARRLARFTQRRRRLR' A
#
# COMPACT_ATOMS: atom_id res chain seq x y z
N MET A 1 -11.34 1.42 -1.85
CA MET A 1 -10.31 0.68 -1.11
C MET A 1 -9.67 -0.34 -2.03
N ARG A 2 -8.35 -0.57 -1.95
CA ARG A 2 -7.68 -1.61 -2.74
C ARG A 2 -6.74 -2.41 -1.82
N ILE A 3 -6.74 -3.73 -1.99
CA ILE A 3 -5.94 -4.67 -1.20
C ILE A 3 -4.91 -5.30 -2.15
N LEU A 4 -3.65 -5.30 -1.76
CA LEU A 4 -2.58 -6.00 -2.45
C LEU A 4 -2.14 -7.17 -1.58
N ARG A 5 -2.30 -8.38 -2.10
CA ARG A 5 -1.89 -9.61 -1.45
C ARG A 5 -0.48 -9.96 -1.89
N THR A 6 0.44 -10.03 -0.94
CA THR A 6 1.82 -10.45 -1.16
C THR A 6 2.05 -11.78 -0.44
N ALA A 7 2.70 -12.73 -1.11
CA ALA A 7 3.03 -14.03 -0.57
C ALA A 7 4.52 -14.28 -0.80
N GLY A 8 5.22 -14.82 0.20
CA GLY A 8 6.65 -15.15 0.11
C GLY A 8 7.63 -13.99 0.30
N VAL A 9 7.15 -12.77 0.60
CA VAL A 9 7.99 -11.66 1.05
C VAL A 9 7.79 -11.53 2.56
N GLY A 10 8.90 -11.51 3.32
CA GLY A 10 8.85 -11.39 4.77
C GLY A 10 8.16 -10.11 5.21
N GLU A 11 7.30 -10.21 6.22
CA GLU A 11 6.53 -9.09 6.78
C GLU A 11 7.41 -7.88 7.09
N SER A 12 8.53 -8.11 7.78
CA SER A 12 9.49 -7.06 8.14
C SER A 12 10.06 -6.32 6.93
N GLN A 13 10.25 -6.98 5.78
CA GLN A 13 10.72 -6.31 4.57
C GLN A 13 9.64 -5.43 3.95
N ILE A 14 8.37 -5.81 4.05
CA ILE A 14 7.27 -4.98 3.55
C ILE A 14 7.06 -3.82 4.50
N ASP A 15 7.04 -4.08 5.80
CA ASP A 15 6.90 -3.10 6.88
C ASP A 15 7.93 -1.96 6.73
N GLU A 16 9.22 -2.27 6.66
CA GLU A 16 10.28 -1.29 6.41
C GLU A 16 10.08 -0.54 5.08
N LYS A 17 9.55 -1.22 4.06
CA LYS A 17 9.29 -0.62 2.74
C LYS A 17 8.01 0.18 2.66
N ILE A 18 7.12 0.14 3.65
CA ILE A 18 5.87 0.92 3.63
C ILE A 18 5.69 1.80 4.86
N SER A 19 6.61 1.77 5.83
CA SER A 19 6.57 2.60 7.04
C SER A 19 6.42 4.10 6.71
N ASP A 20 7.13 4.59 5.70
CA ASP A 20 6.98 5.97 5.18
C ASP A 20 5.59 6.27 4.59
N LEU A 21 4.85 5.23 4.19
CA LEU A 21 3.48 5.35 3.66
C LEU A 21 2.42 5.30 4.78
N GLU A 22 2.74 4.70 5.92
CA GLU A 22 1.85 4.70 7.10
C GLU A 22 1.84 6.08 7.79
N GLU A 23 2.92 6.85 7.65
CA GLU A 23 3.01 8.23 8.13
C GLU A 23 2.14 9.22 7.32
N LEU A 24 1.66 8.81 6.14
CA LEU A 24 0.84 9.66 5.28
C LEU A 24 -0.62 9.70 5.76
N THR A 25 -1.14 10.92 5.91
CA THR A 25 -2.55 11.12 6.27
C THR A 25 -3.52 10.73 5.16
N ASN A 26 -3.13 10.91 3.89
CA ASN A 26 -3.95 10.56 2.73
C ASN A 26 -3.13 10.54 1.42
N PRO A 27 -3.01 9.39 0.72
CA PRO A 27 -3.65 8.09 1.00
C PRO A 27 -3.04 7.38 2.21
N SER A 28 -3.89 6.86 3.11
CA SER A 28 -3.46 6.03 4.24
C SER A 28 -3.17 4.62 3.74
N VAL A 29 -2.03 4.08 4.16
CA VAL A 29 -1.63 2.71 3.90
C VAL A 29 -1.60 1.97 5.23
N GLY A 30 -2.05 0.72 5.23
CA GLY A 30 -1.90 -0.15 6.39
C GLY A 30 -1.52 -1.55 5.96
N LEU A 31 -0.62 -2.17 6.72
CA LEU A 31 -0.29 -3.58 6.60
C LEU A 31 -1.29 -4.45 7.38
N ALA A 32 -1.62 -5.62 6.83
CA ALA A 32 -2.26 -6.69 7.58
C ALA A 32 -1.54 -7.99 7.27
N ALA A 33 -0.71 -8.45 8.20
CA ALA A 33 -0.03 -9.73 8.07
C ALA A 33 -0.88 -10.89 8.56
N HIS A 34 -0.78 -11.99 7.83
CA HIS A 34 -1.40 -13.28 8.09
C HIS A 34 -0.32 -14.36 7.97
N SER A 35 -0.56 -15.55 8.51
CA SER A 35 0.40 -16.66 8.43
C SER A 35 0.74 -17.01 6.98
N GLY A 36 1.90 -16.55 6.50
CA GLY A 36 2.40 -16.78 5.14
C GLY A 36 1.94 -15.78 4.07
N GLN A 37 1.16 -14.76 4.43
CA GLN A 37 0.66 -13.74 3.49
C GLN A 37 0.62 -12.37 4.16
N VAL A 38 0.92 -11.33 3.39
CA VAL A 38 0.83 -9.95 3.87
C VAL A 38 -0.04 -9.15 2.92
N ASP A 39 -1.04 -8.49 3.48
CA ASP A 39 -2.03 -7.68 2.78
C ASP A 39 -1.73 -6.20 2.97
N VAL A 40 -1.38 -5.50 1.89
CA VAL A 40 -1.20 -4.04 1.91
C VAL A 40 -2.52 -3.39 1.49
N ARG A 41 -3.12 -2.64 2.41
CA ARG A 41 -4.40 -1.94 2.21
C ARG A 41 -4.12 -0.47 1.91
N ILE A 42 -4.62 0.02 0.78
CA ILE A 42 -4.48 1.43 0.40
C ILE A 42 -5.86 2.08 0.37
N VAL A 43 -6.03 3.07 1.25
CA VAL A 43 -7.22 3.89 1.37
C VAL A 43 -6.86 5.31 0.94
N ALA A 44 -7.71 5.92 0.13
CA ALA A 44 -7.51 7.30 -0.33
C ALA A 44 -8.86 7.98 -0.31
N THR A 45 -8.90 9.17 0.25
CA THR A 45 -10.09 10.01 0.33
C THR A 45 -9.89 11.21 -0.60
N ALA A 46 -10.87 11.49 -1.44
CA ALA A 46 -10.85 12.65 -2.33
C ALA A 46 -12.30 13.04 -2.66
N GLU A 47 -12.48 14.25 -3.19
CA GLU A 47 -13.79 14.77 -3.58
C GLU A 47 -14.44 13.96 -4.70
N THR A 48 -13.64 13.26 -5.51
CA THR A 48 -14.11 12.43 -6.62
C THR A 48 -13.46 11.05 -6.62
N LYS A 49 -14.15 10.07 -7.21
CA LYS A 49 -13.62 8.70 -7.34
C LYS A 49 -12.38 8.67 -8.21
N GLU A 50 -12.31 9.49 -9.26
CA GLU A 50 -11.15 9.60 -10.14
C GLU A 50 -9.93 10.13 -9.41
N GLN A 51 -10.07 11.20 -8.62
CA GLN A 51 -8.96 11.74 -7.83
C GLN A 51 -8.47 10.72 -6.79
N ALA A 52 -9.39 10.04 -6.10
CA ALA A 52 -9.02 8.99 -5.15
C ALA A 52 -8.28 7.83 -5.83
N ASN A 53 -8.70 7.44 -7.03
CA ASN A 53 -8.00 6.40 -7.81
C ASN A 53 -6.65 6.87 -8.34
N ALA A 54 -6.56 8.10 -8.84
CA ALA A 54 -5.31 8.69 -9.31
C ALA A 54 -4.28 8.75 -8.17
N ARG A 55 -4.68 9.16 -6.96
CA ARG A 55 -3.82 9.18 -5.78
C ARG A 55 -3.34 7.78 -5.39
N ARG A 56 -4.21 6.76 -5.44
CA ARG A 56 -3.81 5.35 -5.20
C ARG A 56 -2.81 4.87 -6.25
N LEU A 57 -3.06 5.16 -7.53
CA LEU A 57 -2.25 4.67 -8.65
C LEU A 57 -0.87 5.34 -8.71
N ALA A 58 -0.81 6.66 -8.51
CA ALA A 58 0.45 7.40 -8.50
C ALA A 58 1.44 6.85 -7.47
N ARG A 59 0.94 6.46 -6.30
CA ARG A 59 1.77 5.87 -5.23
C ARG A 59 2.14 4.41 -5.51
N PHE A 60 1.25 3.64 -6.13
CA PHE A 60 1.52 2.25 -6.54
C PHE A 60 2.66 2.14 -7.57
N THR A 61 2.71 3.05 -8.55
CA THR A 61 3.75 3.05 -9.59
C THR A 61 5.15 3.26 -9.02
N GLN A 62 5.28 4.05 -7.95
CA GLN A 62 6.56 4.33 -7.31
C GLN A 62 7.14 3.09 -6.60
N ARG A 63 6.30 2.22 -6.02
CA ARG A 63 6.75 1.04 -5.27
C ARG A 63 6.92 -0.23 -6.12
N ARG A 64 6.17 -0.40 -7.22
CA ARG A 64 6.35 -1.55 -8.15
C ARG A 64 7.76 -1.68 -8.73
N ARG A 65 8.53 -0.59 -8.77
CA ARG A 65 9.95 -0.60 -9.20
C ARG A 65 10.92 -1.08 -8.12
N ARG A 66 10.52 -1.12 -6.84
CA ARG A 66 11.37 -1.49 -5.68
C ARG A 66 11.09 -2.90 -5.12
N LEU A 67 10.07 -3.57 -5.64
CA LEU A 67 9.63 -4.94 -5.26
C LEU A 67 9.91 -5.96 -6.39
N ARG A 68 10.75 -5.60 -7.37
CA ARG A 68 11.35 -6.52 -8.33
C ARG A 68 12.75 -6.89 -7.90
#